data_AF-A0A835HZT5-F1
#
_entry.id   AF-A0A835HZT5-F1
#
_cell.length_a   1.000
_cell.length_b   1.000
_cell.length_c   1.000
_cell.angle_alpha   90.00
_cell.angle_beta   90.00
_cell.angle_gamma   90.00
#
_symmetry.space_group_name_H-M   'P 1'
#
loop_
_entity.id
_entity.type
_entity.pdbx_description
1 polymer ?
#
loop_
_entity_poly.entity_id
_entity_poly.type
_entity_poly.pdbx_seq_one_letter_code
_entity_poly.pdbx_strand_id
1 'polypeptide(L)' 'MRLFSNDKTGKAWDQNRDYGVLLVSQFTLFGVLKGNKPDFHVAMPPQKAKPFYESLVEKFRQSYNPDSIKGTINQ' A
#
# COMPACT_ATOMS: atom_id res chain seq x y z
N MET A 1 -10.78 -6.53 2.60
CA MET A 1 -10.44 -7.34 1.41
C MET A 1 -10.31 -8.79 1.86
N ARG A 2 -10.94 -9.75 1.16
CA ARG A 2 -10.88 -11.17 1.51
C ARG A 2 -9.88 -11.86 0.59
N LEU A 3 -8.65 -12.02 1.06
CA LEU A 3 -7.56 -12.57 0.25
C LEU A 3 -7.24 -14.03 0.59
N PHE A 4 -7.53 -14.46 1.82
CA PHE A 4 -7.08 -15.74 2.31
C PHE A 4 -8.19 -16.78 2.22
N SER A 5 -7.77 -18.03 2.00
CA SER A 5 -8.68 -19.17 2.02
C SER A 5 -9.22 -19.44 3.42
N ASN A 6 -10.40 -20.05 3.47
CA ASN A 6 -10.99 -20.55 4.69
C ASN A 6 -10.49 -21.98 4.96
N ASP A 7 -9.74 -22.16 6.05
CA ASP A 7 -9.09 -23.43 6.36
C ASP A 7 -10.09 -24.57 6.66
N LYS A 8 -11.34 -24.23 7.00
CA LYS A 8 -12.40 -25.22 7.29
C LYS A 8 -13.16 -25.66 6.04
N THR A 9 -13.39 -24.73 5.11
CA THR A 9 -14.24 -24.98 3.93
C THR A 9 -13.44 -25.12 2.63
N GLY A 10 -12.15 -24.76 2.64
CA GLY A 10 -11.29 -24.72 1.46
C GLY A 10 -11.59 -23.59 0.47
N LYS A 11 -12.60 -22.76 0.74
CA LYS A 11 -13.03 -21.70 -0.18
C LYS A 11 -11.99 -20.58 -0.27
N ALA A 12 -11.57 -20.25 -1.49
CA ALA A 12 -10.66 -19.14 -1.78
C ALA A 12 -11.35 -17.76 -1.65
N TRP A 13 -10.56 -16.71 -1.41
CA TRP A 13 -11.02 -15.30 -1.31
C TRP A 13 -12.11 -15.06 -0.25
N ASP A 14 -12.01 -15.74 0.89
CA ASP A 14 -13.11 -15.82 1.86
C ASP A 14 -12.83 -15.04 3.15
N GLN A 15 -11.56 -14.87 3.54
CA GLN A 15 -11.18 -14.27 4.82
C GLN A 15 -10.18 -13.12 4.68
N ASN A 16 -10.33 -12.13 5.57
CA ASN A 16 -9.22 -11.31 6.06
C ASN A 16 -8.64 -11.99 7.30
N ARG A 17 -7.33 -11.81 7.54
CA ARG A 17 -6.64 -12.35 8.71
C ARG A 17 -5.91 -11.22 9.42
N ASP A 18 -5.65 -11.39 10.71
CA ASP A 18 -4.95 -10.42 11.55
C ASP A 18 -3.42 -10.42 11.32
N TYR A 19 -3.02 -10.43 10.04
CA TYR A 19 -1.61 -10.41 9.64
C TYR A 19 -1.02 -9.00 9.62
N GLY A 20 0.31 -8.94 9.51
CA GLY A 20 1.03 -7.68 9.33
C GLY A 20 0.72 -7.04 7.98
N VAL A 21 0.72 -5.71 7.96
CA VAL A 21 0.60 -4.89 6.74
C VAL A 21 1.88 -4.08 6.56
N LEU A 22 2.52 -4.22 5.40
CA LEU A 22 3.67 -3.43 4.99
C LEU A 22 3.25 -2.44 3.91
N LEU A 23 3.30 -1.15 4.23
CA LEU A 23 3.10 -0.08 3.27
C LEU A 23 4.45 0.33 2.66
N VAL A 24 4.51 0.40 1.34
CA VAL A 24 5.69 0.85 0.59
C VAL A 24 5.29 2.00 -0.33
N SER A 25 5.97 3.14 -0.23
CA SER A 25 5.74 4.26 -1.17
C SER A 25 6.13 3.85 -2.60
N GLN A 26 5.23 4.03 -3.58
CA GLN A 26 5.46 3.60 -4.96
C GLN A 26 4.88 4.57 -6.01
N PHE A 27 5.63 5.63 -6.33
CA PHE A 27 5.19 6.62 -7.32
C PHE A 27 5.14 6.07 -8.76
N THR A 28 5.90 5.02 -9.06
CA THR A 28 5.99 4.45 -10.41
C THR A 28 4.69 3.79 -10.89
N LEU A 29 3.75 3.49 -9.98
CA LEU A 29 2.39 3.05 -10.33
C LEU A 29 1.63 4.12 -11.14
N PHE A 30 2.05 5.38 -11.05
CA PHE A 30 1.53 6.51 -11.83
C PHE A 30 2.32 6.74 -13.12
N GLY A 31 3.11 5.75 -13.57
CA GLY A 31 3.84 5.82 -14.83
C GLY A 31 2.91 5.78 -16.04
N VAL A 32 3.01 6.78 -16.91
CA VAL A 32 2.41 6.80 -18.25
C VAL A 32 3.52 6.52 -19.26
N LEU A 33 3.30 5.57 -20.16
CA LEU A 33 4.29 5.25 -21.19
C LEU A 33 4.27 6.27 -22.32
N LYS A 34 5.39 6.95 -22.55
CA LYS A 34 5.67 7.76 -23.75
C LYS A 34 6.59 6.95 -24.65
N GLY A 35 6.00 6.14 -25.53
CA GLY A 35 6.72 5.06 -26.21
C GLY A 35 7.17 4.00 -25.19
N ASN A 36 8.46 3.67 -25.16
CA ASN A 36 9.03 2.71 -24.20
C ASN A 36 9.55 3.34 -22.90
N LYS A 37 9.50 4.68 -22.78
CA LYS A 37 9.96 5.40 -21.59
C LYS A 37 8.79 5.70 -20.66
N PRO A 38 8.85 5.31 -19.38
CA PRO A 38 7.85 5.75 -18.41
C PRO A 38 8.04 7.23 -18.07
N ASP A 39 6.93 7.93 -17.98
CA ASP A 39 6.81 9.32 -17.58
C ASP A 39 5.90 9.41 -16.35
N PHE A 40 6.33 10.13 -15.32
CA PHE A 40 5.67 10.16 -14.01
C PHE A 40 5.05 11.53 -13.69
N HIS A 41 4.77 12.36 -14.70
CA HIS A 41 4.23 13.72 -14.51
C HIS A 41 2.91 13.79 -13.72
N VAL A 42 2.13 12.70 -13.70
CA VAL A 42 0.89 12.60 -12.92
C VAL A 42 1.09 12.13 -11.47
N ALA A 43 2.30 11.69 -11.11
CA ALA A 43 2.62 11.35 -9.74
C ALA A 43 2.68 12.60 -8.86
N MET A 44 2.32 12.45 -7.57
CA MET A 44 2.44 13.53 -6.62
C MET A 44 3.91 13.96 -6.45
N PRO A 45 4.23 15.27 -6.46
CA PRO A 45 5.61 15.74 -6.25
C PRO A 45 6.18 15.26 -4.90
N PRO A 46 7.47 14.90 -4.81
CA PRO A 46 8.07 14.32 -3.60
C PRO A 46 7.85 15.13 -2.32
N GLN A 47 7.88 16.46 -2.43
CA GLN A 47 7.70 17.39 -1.30
C GLN A 47 6.31 17.27 -0.66
N LYS A 48 5.29 16.92 -1.46
CA LYS A 48 3.92 16.67 -0.99
C LYS A 48 3.67 15.18 -0.70
N ALA A 49 4.31 14.29 -1.47
CA ALA A 49 4.12 12.86 -1.34
C ALA A 49 4.59 12.30 0.00
N LYS A 50 5.72 12.80 0.53
CA LYS A 50 6.24 12.36 1.83
C LYS A 50 5.26 12.60 2.99
N PRO A 51 4.82 13.86 3.28
CA PRO A 51 3.87 14.09 4.37
C PRO A 51 2.51 13.41 4.12
N PHE A 52 2.09 13.27 2.86
CA PHE A 52 0.88 12.51 2.52
C PHE A 52 1.02 11.03 2.89
N TYR A 53 2.13 10.38 2.51
CA TYR A 53 2.41 8.99 2.83
C TYR A 53 2.51 8.75 4.35
N GLU A 54 3.20 9.64 5.08
CA GLU A 54 3.28 9.57 6.55
C GLU A 54 1.89 9.64 7.18
N SER A 55 1.03 10.55 6.71
CA SER A 55 -0.36 10.63 7.17
C SER A 55 -1.18 9.37 6.85
N LEU A 56 -0.88 8.70 5.73
CA LEU A 56 -1.53 7.45 5.35
C LEU A 56 -1.13 6.31 6.28
N VAL A 57 0.17 6.17 6.59
CA VAL A 57 0.67 5.15 7.53
C VAL A 57 0.02 5.33 8.91
N GLU A 58 -0.12 6.58 9.37
CA GLU A 58 -0.75 6.87 10.65
C GLU A 58 -2.24 6.50 10.65
N LYS A 59 -2.97 6.79 9.58
CA LYS A 59 -4.37 6.32 9.43
C LYS A 59 -4.50 4.80 9.50
N PHE A 60 -3.55 4.06 8.92
CA PHE A 60 -3.54 2.60 9.00
C PHE A 60 -3.28 2.12 10.43
N ARG A 61 -2.36 2.74 11.17
CA ARG A 61 -2.11 2.42 12.58
C ARG A 61 -3.34 2.66 13.45
N GLN A 62 -4.09 3.72 13.20
CA GLN A 62 -5.31 4.03 13.95
C GLN A 62 -6.48 3.11 13.62
N SER A 63 -6.54 2.59 12.39
CA SER A 63 -7.65 1.75 11.92
C SER A 63 -7.43 0.25 12.11
N TYR A 64 -6.26 -0.16 12.60
CA TYR A 64 -5.84 -1.54 12.74
C TYR A 64 -4.98 -1.73 14.01
N ASN A 65 -4.35 -2.89 14.20
CA ASN A 65 -3.34 -3.05 15.25
C ASN A 65 -2.06 -2.27 14.88
N PRO A 66 -1.65 -1.25 15.66
CA PRO A 66 -0.45 -0.46 15.36
C PRO A 66 0.83 -1.28 15.23
N ASP A 67 0.99 -2.33 16.04
CA ASP A 67 2.19 -3.18 16.07
C ASP A 67 2.34 -4.03 14.80
N SER A 68 1.23 -4.24 14.09
CA SER A 68 1.17 -4.97 12.84
C SER A 68 1.35 -4.09 11.60
N ILE A 69 1.52 -2.77 11.76
CA ILE A 69 1.70 -1.82 10.64
C ILE A 69 3.16 -1.39 10.52
N LYS A 70 3.77 -1.65 9.37
CA LYS A 70 5.10 -1.14 9.00
C LYS A 70 5.01 -0.27 7.76
N GLY A 71 5.73 0.86 7.75
CA GLY A 71 5.83 1.76 6.60
C GLY A 71 7.30 1.95 6.18
N THR A 72 7.55 2.03 4.88
CA THR A 72 8.86 2.36 4.31
C THR A 72 8.72 3.33 3.13
N ILE A 73 9.53 4.39 3.15
CA ILE A 73 9.63 5.36 2.07
C ILE A 73 10.78 4.93 1.16
N ASN A 74 10.48 4.61 -0.09
CA ASN A 74 11.50 4.53 -1.14
C ASN A 74 11.90 5.97 -1.47
N GLN A 75 13.17 6.32 -1.19
CA GLN A 75 13.76 7.59 -1.61
C GLN A 75 14.10 7.54 -3.11
#